data_AF-A0A2E9LG18-F1
#
_entry.id   AF-A0A2E9LG18-F1
#
_cell.length_a   1.000
_cell.length_b   1.000
_cell.length_c   1.000
_cell.angle_alpha   90.00
_cell.angle_beta   90.00
_cell.angle_gamma   90.00
#
_symmetry.space_group_name_H-M   'P 1'
#
loop_
_entity.id
_entity.type
_entity.pdbx_description
1 polymer ?
#
loop_
_entity_poly.entity_id
_entity_poly.type
_entity_poly.pdbx_seq_one_letter_code
_entity_poly.pdbx_strand_id
1 'polypeptide(L)'
;MSQLFGPRRRNRRIRNALLVIGLPAFIFIAYFGFIKDDGNSSNDDDSALEIVEEPTTEVIEEVELVDNSPEGILTRDYKWMVQSEDTRQLQELLEIGADGWYGEGTRTAHLEALEAAGLPDVGVPSIPTGCEIIIGGQLCGINALEDAEVALQALQLGLGDPDELPDFNDENSWTRSEASGEPVISVMWGALYVEFGNCYSPFRQCFKGWGIDNSYFAIRGWDKKFPGLVKLPESLLVDWNPNDDTIAPLVTSVNISGGPLLMPERWAFEENIRNAMLYDETNDRYVFKTNLYQVIFTESTGNPPGSSEKQLQWQLYGCSETDWCAR
;
A
#
# COMPACT_ATOMS: atom_id res chain seq x y z
N MET A 1 47.25 52.76 7.85
CA MET A 1 45.87 53.24 7.58
C MET A 1 44.97 52.01 7.48
N SER A 2 43.88 52.00 8.25
CA SER A 2 42.67 51.13 8.14
C SER A 2 42.90 49.61 8.32
N GLN A 3 42.59 48.98 9.47
CA GLN A 3 41.24 48.52 9.92
C GLN A 3 40.43 47.89 8.77
N LEU A 4 40.07 46.60 8.80
CA LEU A 4 38.90 46.11 9.55
C LEU A 4 38.97 44.59 9.80
N PHE A 5 38.85 44.22 11.08
CA PHE A 5 38.45 42.88 11.57
C PHE A 5 36.97 42.64 11.24
N GLY A 6 36.57 41.48 10.69
CA GLY A 6 36.16 40.27 11.42
C GLY A 6 34.77 39.78 10.90
N PRO A 7 34.08 38.79 11.51
CA PRO A 7 34.57 37.58 12.17
C PRO A 7 33.65 36.32 12.02
N ARG A 8 34.22 35.15 12.38
CA ARG A 8 33.66 34.04 13.19
C ARG A 8 32.34 33.34 12.83
N ARG A 9 32.51 32.03 12.59
CA ARG A 9 31.59 30.90 12.85
C ARG A 9 30.63 31.13 14.03
N ARG A 10 29.35 30.77 13.83
CA ARG A 10 28.39 30.53 14.92
C ARG A 10 27.73 29.16 14.77
N ASN A 11 28.20 28.21 15.58
CA ASN A 11 27.42 27.05 16.02
C ASN A 11 26.28 27.56 16.92
N ARG A 12 25.05 27.09 16.71
CA ARG A 12 23.98 27.21 17.70
C ARG A 12 23.44 25.82 18.02
N ARG A 13 24.01 25.24 19.08
CA ARG A 13 23.32 24.27 19.94
C ARG A 13 22.32 25.06 20.79
N ILE A 14 21.06 24.66 20.81
CA ILE A 14 20.13 25.04 21.86
C ILE A 14 19.62 23.74 22.48
N ARG A 15 20.03 23.51 23.73
CA ARG A 15 19.36 22.63 24.69
C ARG A 15 18.54 23.55 25.58
N ASN A 16 17.27 23.23 25.80
CA ASN A 16 16.54 23.58 27.02
C ASN A 16 15.68 22.39 27.40
N ALA A 17 15.63 22.13 28.71
CA ALA A 17 15.04 20.98 29.35
C ALA A 17 13.80 21.40 30.17
N LEU A 18 12.84 20.47 30.33
CA LEU A 18 11.96 20.23 31.51
C LEU A 18 10.95 21.36 31.86
N LEU A 19 9.66 21.19 32.22
CA LEU A 19 8.84 20.13 32.86
C LEU A 19 7.32 20.51 32.77
N VAL A 20 6.45 19.49 32.63
CA VAL A 20 5.25 19.17 33.49
C VAL A 20 3.81 19.63 33.14
N ILE A 21 2.97 18.59 32.97
CA ILE A 21 1.54 18.33 33.32
C ILE A 21 0.41 19.06 32.56
N GLY A 22 -0.46 18.25 31.93
CA GLY A 22 -1.86 18.58 31.63
C GLY A 22 -2.55 17.65 30.61
N LEU A 23 -3.14 16.52 31.05
CA LEU A 23 -4.33 15.90 30.42
C LEU A 23 -5.55 16.82 30.66
N PRO A 24 -6.70 16.78 29.91
CA PRO A 24 -7.30 15.68 29.12
C PRO A 24 -7.81 16.14 27.71
N ALA A 25 -8.31 15.29 26.80
CA ALA A 25 -9.71 14.83 26.75
C ALA A 25 -9.94 13.86 25.57
N PHE A 26 -10.63 12.76 25.85
CA PHE A 26 -11.25 11.85 24.88
C PHE A 26 -12.45 12.54 24.23
N ILE A 27 -12.55 12.49 22.90
CA ILE A 27 -13.74 12.90 22.16
C ILE A 27 -14.57 11.64 21.89
N PHE A 28 -15.68 11.50 22.62
CA PHE A 28 -16.79 10.63 22.25
C PHE A 28 -17.63 11.35 21.19
N ILE A 29 -17.80 10.77 20.00
CA ILE A 29 -18.82 11.21 19.04
C ILE A 29 -20.04 10.30 19.24
N ALA A 30 -21.05 10.82 19.94
CA ALA A 30 -22.40 10.26 19.93
C ALA A 30 -23.17 10.90 18.76
N TYR A 31 -23.57 10.10 17.77
CA TYR A 31 -24.44 10.55 16.70
C TYR A 31 -25.89 10.40 17.15
N PHE A 32 -26.55 11.52 17.48
CA PHE A 32 -27.99 11.56 17.76
C PHE A 32 -28.78 11.68 16.46
N GLY A 33 -29.80 10.83 16.35
CA GLY A 33 -30.76 10.82 15.24
C GLY A 33 -31.57 12.12 15.12
N PHE A 34 -31.78 12.53 13.88
CA PHE A 34 -32.66 13.63 13.53
C PHE A 34 -34.00 13.07 13.05
N ILE A 35 -35.00 13.09 13.91
CA ILE A 35 -36.41 13.09 13.51
C ILE A 35 -36.85 14.54 13.48
N LYS A 36 -37.37 15.00 12.34
CA LYS A 36 -38.17 16.23 12.26
C LYS A 36 -39.39 15.94 11.41
N ASP A 37 -40.52 15.88 12.10
CA ASP A 37 -41.86 15.90 11.52
C ASP A 37 -42.49 17.29 11.70
N ASP A 38 -43.62 17.48 11.02
CA ASP A 38 -44.62 18.57 11.04
C ASP A 38 -44.59 19.57 9.87
N GLY A 39 -45.45 19.31 8.87
CA GLY A 39 -46.73 20.02 8.82
C GLY A 39 -46.98 21.10 7.75
N ASN A 40 -47.66 20.68 6.67
CA ASN A 40 -48.83 21.27 5.99
C ASN A 40 -48.82 22.71 5.37
N SER A 41 -49.15 22.82 4.07
CA SER A 41 -50.26 23.68 3.55
C SER A 41 -50.45 23.56 2.02
N SER A 42 -51.59 22.94 1.63
CA SER A 42 -52.53 23.26 0.52
C SER A 42 -52.11 23.98 -0.78
N ASN A 43 -52.47 23.42 -1.94
CA ASN A 43 -53.63 23.83 -2.76
C ASN A 43 -53.76 23.01 -4.06
N ASP A 44 -55.02 22.90 -4.49
CA ASP A 44 -55.60 22.07 -5.55
C ASP A 44 -55.12 22.37 -6.99
N ASP A 45 -55.17 21.37 -7.88
CA ASP A 45 -55.89 21.50 -9.16
C ASP A 45 -56.11 20.17 -9.89
N ASP A 46 -57.23 20.17 -10.60
CA ASP A 46 -58.02 19.13 -11.28
C ASP A 46 -57.34 18.45 -12.49
N SER A 47 -57.64 17.16 -12.73
CA SER A 47 -57.76 16.52 -14.05
C SER A 47 -57.78 14.99 -13.95
N ALA A 48 -58.97 14.41 -14.11
CA ALA A 48 -59.20 12.99 -14.32
C ALA A 48 -58.53 12.44 -15.60
N LEU A 49 -57.78 11.33 -15.48
CA LEU A 49 -57.58 10.36 -16.56
C LEU A 49 -57.46 8.95 -15.93
N GLU A 50 -58.45 8.11 -16.22
CA GLU A 50 -58.40 6.65 -16.02
C GLU A 50 -57.20 6.07 -16.78
N ILE A 51 -56.28 5.43 -16.06
CA ILE A 51 -55.23 4.59 -16.65
C ILE A 51 -55.43 3.17 -16.09
N VAL A 52 -55.62 2.26 -17.03
CA VAL A 52 -55.81 0.82 -16.86
C VAL A 52 -54.61 0.23 -16.12
N GLU A 53 -54.82 -0.37 -14.94
CA GLU A 53 -53.80 -1.15 -14.24
C GLU A 53 -53.55 -2.47 -14.98
N GLU A 54 -52.40 -2.58 -15.64
CA GLU A 54 -51.79 -3.89 -15.94
C GLU A 54 -51.02 -4.36 -14.70
N PRO A 55 -51.07 -5.66 -14.35
CA PRO A 55 -50.38 -6.17 -13.17
C PRO A 55 -48.87 -6.06 -13.41
N THR A 56 -48.24 -5.14 -12.70
CA THR A 56 -46.78 -5.03 -12.66
C THR A 56 -46.29 -6.16 -11.77
N THR A 57 -45.68 -7.18 -12.38
CA THR A 57 -44.93 -8.21 -11.65
C THR A 57 -43.82 -7.51 -10.87
N GLU A 58 -44.00 -7.37 -9.56
CA GLU A 58 -42.92 -7.02 -8.64
C GLU A 58 -41.83 -8.08 -8.75
N VAL A 59 -40.75 -7.71 -9.43
CA VAL A 59 -39.48 -8.41 -9.30
C VAL A 59 -38.98 -8.09 -7.90
N ILE A 60 -39.22 -9.01 -6.96
CA ILE A 60 -38.62 -8.98 -5.64
C ILE A 60 -37.11 -9.17 -5.87
N GLU A 61 -36.33 -8.09 -5.81
CA GLU A 61 -34.89 -8.18 -5.61
C GLU A 61 -34.66 -8.87 -4.27
N GLU A 62 -34.12 -10.08 -4.30
CA GLU A 62 -33.70 -10.83 -3.12
C GLU A 62 -32.51 -10.10 -2.51
N VAL A 63 -32.77 -9.17 -1.59
CA VAL A 63 -31.73 -8.49 -0.82
C VAL A 63 -31.09 -9.54 0.08
N GLU A 64 -29.85 -9.94 -0.21
CA GLU A 64 -29.07 -10.80 0.68
C GLU A 64 -29.00 -10.14 2.06
N LEU A 65 -29.66 -10.74 3.05
CA LEU A 65 -29.62 -10.30 4.43
C LEU A 65 -28.26 -10.67 5.01
N VAL A 66 -27.35 -9.70 5.11
CA VAL A 66 -26.07 -9.85 5.82
C VAL A 66 -26.35 -10.06 7.31
N ASP A 67 -25.98 -11.23 7.85
CA ASP A 67 -26.13 -11.54 9.28
C ASP A 67 -25.12 -10.77 10.11
N ASN A 68 -25.59 -9.78 10.86
CA ASN A 68 -24.80 -8.91 11.74
C ASN A 68 -24.85 -9.34 13.21
N SER A 69 -25.29 -10.56 13.52
CA SER A 69 -25.09 -11.15 14.84
C SER A 69 -23.59 -11.38 15.11
N PRO A 70 -23.14 -11.46 16.38
CA PRO A 70 -21.76 -11.80 16.70
C PRO A 70 -21.27 -13.07 16.01
N GLU A 71 -22.10 -14.12 15.99
CA GLU A 71 -21.78 -15.39 15.33
C GLU A 71 -21.72 -15.24 13.81
N GLY A 72 -22.66 -14.48 13.22
CA GLY A 72 -22.67 -14.16 11.79
C GLY A 72 -21.42 -13.41 11.36
N ILE A 73 -20.99 -12.40 12.13
CA ILE A 73 -19.75 -11.65 11.90
C ILE A 73 -18.54 -12.59 12.00
N LEU A 74 -18.42 -13.38 13.07
CA LEU A 74 -17.28 -14.30 13.24
C LEU A 74 -17.18 -15.36 12.14
N THR A 75 -18.27 -15.71 11.45
CA THR A 75 -18.27 -16.82 10.47
C THR A 75 -18.31 -16.37 9.01
N ARG A 76 -18.21 -15.06 8.71
CA ARG A 76 -18.10 -14.56 7.32
C ARG A 76 -16.79 -14.99 6.67
N ASP A 77 -16.76 -14.96 5.34
CA ASP A 77 -15.56 -15.18 4.55
C ASP A 77 -14.71 -13.90 4.52
N TYR A 78 -13.61 -13.90 5.29
CA TYR A 78 -12.65 -12.80 5.32
C TYR A 78 -11.50 -13.06 4.33
N LYS A 79 -10.94 -11.97 3.79
CA LYS A 79 -9.79 -12.01 2.88
C LYS A 79 -8.56 -11.42 3.56
N TRP A 80 -7.44 -12.14 3.47
CA TRP A 80 -6.16 -11.69 4.04
C TRP A 80 -5.78 -10.33 3.44
N MET A 81 -5.45 -9.37 4.30
CA MET A 81 -4.96 -8.05 3.91
C MET A 81 -5.86 -7.32 2.91
N VAL A 82 -7.17 -7.56 2.94
CA VAL A 82 -8.18 -6.77 2.22
C VAL A 82 -8.85 -5.83 3.21
N GLN A 83 -9.02 -4.57 2.81
CA GLN A 83 -9.82 -3.63 3.60
C GLN A 83 -11.29 -3.85 3.32
N SER A 84 -12.10 -4.05 4.36
CA SER A 84 -13.55 -4.16 4.19
C SER A 84 -14.31 -3.66 5.41
N GLU A 85 -15.56 -3.29 5.18
CA GLU A 85 -16.50 -2.96 6.25
C GLU A 85 -16.71 -4.16 7.18
N ASP A 86 -16.82 -5.36 6.62
CA ASP A 86 -16.96 -6.60 7.39
C ASP A 86 -15.77 -6.81 8.34
N THR A 87 -14.55 -6.51 7.87
CA THR A 87 -13.35 -6.63 8.69
C THR A 87 -13.32 -5.57 9.78
N ARG A 88 -13.81 -4.35 9.50
CA ARG A 88 -13.96 -3.32 10.52
C ARG A 88 -14.94 -3.76 11.61
N GLN A 89 -16.10 -4.29 11.23
CA GLN A 89 -17.10 -4.82 12.17
C GLN A 89 -16.53 -5.97 13.02
N LEU A 90 -15.74 -6.86 12.41
CA LEU A 90 -15.03 -7.91 13.14
C LEU A 90 -14.06 -7.31 14.17
N GLN A 91 -13.21 -6.36 13.76
CA GLN A 91 -12.24 -5.72 14.66
C GLN A 91 -12.92 -4.98 15.81
N GLU A 92 -14.06 -4.33 15.56
CA GLU A 92 -14.90 -3.71 16.58
C GLU A 92 -15.48 -4.75 17.55
N LEU A 93 -16.01 -5.88 17.02
CA LEU A 93 -16.51 -7.00 17.82
C LEU A 93 -15.41 -7.63 18.70
N LEU A 94 -14.18 -7.71 18.18
CA LEU A 94 -13.00 -8.21 18.89
C LEU A 94 -12.36 -7.18 19.83
N GLU A 95 -12.89 -5.95 19.89
CA GLU A 95 -12.37 -4.84 20.69
C GLU A 95 -10.89 -4.49 20.42
N ILE A 96 -10.45 -4.66 19.17
CA ILE A 96 -9.11 -4.26 18.70
C ILE A 96 -9.18 -2.99 17.84
N GLY A 97 -8.02 -2.49 17.40
CA GLY A 97 -7.97 -1.33 16.50
C GLY A 97 -8.70 -1.60 15.17
N ALA A 98 -9.81 -0.91 14.93
CA ALA A 98 -10.69 -1.12 13.78
C ALA A 98 -10.27 -0.30 12.55
N ASP A 99 -9.15 -0.67 11.93
CA ASP A 99 -8.64 -0.04 10.71
C ASP A 99 -9.24 -0.62 9.41
N GLY A 100 -10.06 -1.67 9.54
CA GLY A 100 -10.73 -2.37 8.46
C GLY A 100 -9.87 -3.42 7.74
N TRP A 101 -8.62 -3.68 8.16
CA TRP A 101 -7.71 -4.59 7.47
C TRP A 101 -7.53 -5.92 8.19
N TYR A 102 -7.66 -7.02 7.45
CA TYR A 102 -7.52 -8.36 8.03
C TYR A 102 -6.05 -8.78 8.04
N GLY A 103 -5.29 -8.30 9.02
CA GLY A 103 -3.87 -8.66 9.20
C GLY A 103 -3.64 -9.73 10.27
N GLU A 104 -2.37 -9.98 10.59
CA GLU A 104 -1.95 -11.00 11.57
C GLU A 104 -2.57 -10.80 12.97
N GLY A 105 -2.61 -9.54 13.44
CA GLY A 105 -3.24 -9.19 14.72
C GLY A 105 -4.73 -9.50 14.73
N THR A 106 -5.46 -9.10 13.68
CA THR A 106 -6.89 -9.40 13.50
C THR A 106 -7.12 -10.90 13.47
N ARG A 107 -6.33 -11.66 12.69
CA ARG A 107 -6.46 -13.12 12.59
C ARG A 107 -6.23 -13.82 13.92
N THR A 108 -5.22 -13.39 14.68
CA THR A 108 -4.91 -13.97 15.99
C THR A 108 -6.09 -13.81 16.94
N ALA A 109 -6.60 -12.59 17.08
CA ALA A 109 -7.77 -12.31 17.92
C ALA A 109 -9.03 -13.01 17.41
N HIS A 110 -9.21 -13.10 16.09
CA HIS A 110 -10.36 -13.77 15.49
C HIS A 110 -10.35 -15.29 15.77
N LEU A 111 -9.21 -15.97 15.60
CA LEU A 111 -9.09 -17.39 15.92
C LEU A 111 -9.35 -17.68 17.41
N GLU A 112 -8.86 -16.83 18.30
CA GLU A 112 -9.14 -16.94 19.74
C GLU A 112 -10.65 -16.80 20.04
N ALA A 113 -11.33 -15.86 19.39
CA ALA A 113 -12.76 -15.65 19.54
C ALA A 113 -13.60 -16.83 18.99
N LEU A 114 -13.22 -17.37 17.84
CA LEU A 114 -13.87 -18.55 17.25
C LEU A 114 -13.71 -19.79 18.13
N GLU A 115 -12.50 -20.01 18.67
CA GLU A 115 -12.24 -21.09 19.63
C GLU A 115 -13.09 -20.94 20.89
N ALA A 116 -13.15 -19.72 21.46
CA ALA A 116 -13.95 -19.43 22.65
C ALA A 116 -15.47 -19.61 22.41
N ALA A 117 -15.95 -19.33 21.20
CA ALA A 117 -17.34 -19.49 20.80
C ALA A 117 -17.70 -20.93 20.34
N GLY A 118 -16.71 -21.80 20.13
CA GLY A 118 -16.91 -23.14 19.58
C GLY A 118 -17.38 -23.13 18.12
N LEU A 119 -16.97 -22.12 17.36
CA LEU A 119 -17.35 -21.90 15.96
C LEU A 119 -16.23 -22.37 15.00
N PRO A 120 -16.58 -22.71 13.74
CA PRO A 120 -15.59 -23.13 12.73
C PRO A 120 -14.78 -21.94 12.19
N ASP A 121 -13.55 -22.20 11.75
CA ASP A 121 -12.61 -21.22 11.20
C ASP A 121 -12.59 -21.18 9.67
N VAL A 122 -13.62 -21.69 9.00
CA VAL A 122 -13.69 -21.81 7.53
C VAL A 122 -13.54 -20.45 6.82
N GLY A 123 -14.12 -19.39 7.40
CA GLY A 123 -14.02 -18.03 6.88
C GLY A 123 -12.75 -17.27 7.31
N VAL A 124 -11.85 -17.91 8.07
CA VAL A 124 -10.57 -17.32 8.46
C VAL A 124 -9.57 -17.51 7.33
N PRO A 125 -9.08 -16.42 6.71
CA PRO A 125 -8.06 -16.54 5.68
C PRO A 125 -6.80 -17.15 6.29
N SER A 126 -6.19 -18.08 5.57
CA SER A 126 -4.88 -18.62 5.92
C SER A 126 -3.84 -17.50 5.93
N ILE A 127 -2.95 -17.49 6.92
CA ILE A 127 -1.74 -16.65 6.82
C ILE A 127 -0.98 -17.18 5.62
N PRO A 128 -0.64 -16.34 4.64
CA PRO A 128 0.28 -16.75 3.59
C PRO A 128 1.53 -17.32 4.24
N THR A 129 1.98 -18.50 3.81
CA THR A 129 3.08 -19.23 4.48
C THR A 129 4.44 -18.52 4.40
N GLY A 130 4.45 -17.29 3.89
CA GLY A 130 5.40 -16.25 4.24
C GLY A 130 6.61 -16.31 3.35
N CYS A 131 6.47 -15.89 2.10
CA CYS A 131 7.63 -15.48 1.33
C CYS A 131 8.22 -14.23 1.99
N GLU A 132 9.53 -14.22 2.25
CA GLU A 132 10.18 -13.00 2.72
C GLU A 132 10.20 -11.96 1.60
N ILE A 133 9.70 -10.76 1.89
CA ILE A 133 9.74 -9.63 0.96
C ILE A 133 11.06 -8.89 1.18
N ILE A 134 12.09 -9.33 0.45
CA ILE A 134 13.41 -8.70 0.45
C ILE A 134 13.59 -7.97 -0.87
N ILE A 135 13.64 -6.63 -0.85
CA ILE A 135 13.81 -5.83 -2.07
C ILE A 135 15.14 -6.21 -2.75
N GLY A 136 15.10 -6.56 -4.04
CA GLY A 136 16.28 -7.07 -4.76
C GLY A 136 16.51 -8.57 -4.62
N GLY A 137 15.71 -9.27 -3.81
CA GLY A 137 15.68 -10.72 -3.71
C GLY A 137 14.63 -11.36 -4.63
N GLN A 138 14.65 -12.70 -4.67
CA GLN A 138 13.59 -13.48 -5.30
C GLN A 138 12.31 -13.40 -4.46
N LEU A 139 11.21 -13.02 -5.10
CA LEU A 139 9.90 -13.06 -4.47
C LEU A 139 9.37 -14.49 -4.50
N CYS A 140 9.06 -15.08 -3.35
CA CYS A 140 8.53 -16.45 -3.25
C CYS A 140 9.39 -17.55 -3.90
N GLY A 141 10.71 -17.34 -4.02
CA GLY A 141 11.60 -18.29 -4.70
C GLY A 141 11.35 -18.40 -6.22
N ILE A 142 10.61 -17.45 -6.79
CA ILE A 142 10.31 -17.41 -8.22
C ILE A 142 11.55 -16.94 -8.98
N ASN A 143 11.87 -17.66 -10.05
CA ASN A 143 12.99 -17.31 -10.93
C ASN A 143 12.57 -16.24 -11.94
N ALA A 144 13.55 -15.49 -12.46
CA ALA A 144 13.32 -14.62 -13.59
C ALA A 144 12.81 -15.44 -14.79
N LEU A 145 11.80 -14.93 -15.50
CA LEU A 145 11.20 -15.57 -16.68
C LEU A 145 10.52 -16.93 -16.40
N GLU A 146 10.20 -17.22 -15.14
CA GLU A 146 9.34 -18.34 -14.74
C GLU A 146 7.98 -18.23 -15.43
N ASP A 147 7.38 -19.38 -15.73
CA ASP A 147 6.05 -19.41 -16.34
C ASP A 147 5.02 -18.67 -15.48
N ALA A 148 4.14 -17.89 -16.12
CA ALA A 148 3.21 -17.02 -15.41
C ALA A 148 2.23 -17.78 -14.50
N GLU A 149 1.75 -18.95 -14.93
CA GLU A 149 0.81 -19.76 -14.14
C GLU A 149 1.50 -20.33 -12.89
N VAL A 150 2.72 -20.84 -13.06
CA VAL A 150 3.56 -21.36 -11.97
C VAL A 150 3.93 -20.25 -10.97
N ALA A 151 4.33 -19.09 -11.48
CA ALA A 151 4.69 -17.94 -10.65
C ALA A 151 3.46 -17.40 -9.89
N LEU A 152 2.29 -17.27 -10.55
CA LEU A 152 1.06 -16.81 -9.89
C LEU A 152 0.64 -17.75 -8.76
N GLN A 153 0.70 -19.06 -8.99
CA GLN A 153 0.40 -20.05 -7.95
C GLN A 153 1.36 -19.93 -6.75
N ALA A 154 2.66 -19.76 -7.00
CA ALA A 154 3.65 -19.58 -5.93
C ALA A 154 3.40 -18.27 -5.14
N LEU A 155 3.04 -17.19 -5.83
CA LEU A 155 2.67 -15.92 -5.18
C LEU A 155 1.41 -16.08 -4.33
N GLN A 156 0.37 -16.77 -4.83
CA GLN A 156 -0.87 -16.95 -4.08
C GLN A 156 -0.66 -17.76 -2.79
N LEU A 157 0.15 -18.82 -2.85
CA LEU A 157 0.53 -19.59 -1.66
C LEU A 157 1.37 -18.79 -0.66
N GLY A 158 2.14 -17.83 -1.18
CA GLY A 158 3.15 -17.09 -0.46
C GLY A 158 2.72 -15.75 0.13
N LEU A 159 1.82 -15.03 -0.56
CA LEU A 159 1.32 -13.69 -0.26
C LEU A 159 -0.21 -13.64 -0.03
N GLY A 160 -0.92 -14.73 -0.31
CA GLY A 160 -2.39 -14.79 -0.28
C GLY A 160 -2.98 -14.43 -1.65
N ASP A 161 -4.28 -14.20 -1.73
CA ASP A 161 -4.90 -13.78 -2.98
C ASP A 161 -4.50 -12.35 -3.39
N PRO A 162 -4.32 -12.08 -4.68
CA PRO A 162 -4.11 -10.72 -5.16
C PRO A 162 -5.38 -9.88 -4.99
N ASP A 163 -5.20 -8.57 -5.07
CA ASP A 163 -6.31 -7.60 -5.05
C ASP A 163 -7.28 -7.88 -6.21
N GLU A 164 -6.74 -8.26 -7.38
CA GLU A 164 -7.49 -8.68 -8.56
C GLU A 164 -6.73 -9.78 -9.30
N LEU A 165 -7.44 -10.82 -9.78
CA LEU A 165 -6.84 -11.90 -10.55
C LEU A 165 -6.55 -11.42 -11.98
N PRO A 166 -5.36 -11.73 -12.54
CA PRO A 166 -5.04 -11.33 -13.91
C PRO A 166 -5.85 -12.13 -14.94
N ASP A 167 -6.41 -11.45 -15.93
CA ASP A 167 -6.83 -12.08 -17.19
C ASP A 167 -5.76 -11.85 -18.27
N PHE A 168 -4.95 -12.87 -18.48
CA PHE A 168 -3.88 -12.86 -19.46
C PHE A 168 -4.34 -12.81 -20.93
N ASN A 169 -5.62 -13.08 -21.19
CA ASN A 169 -6.21 -13.06 -22.53
C ASN A 169 -6.91 -11.73 -22.85
N ASP A 170 -7.18 -10.90 -21.84
CA ASP A 170 -7.77 -9.58 -22.06
C ASP A 170 -6.70 -8.59 -22.52
N GLU A 171 -6.80 -8.13 -23.77
CA GLU A 171 -5.88 -7.16 -24.36
C GLU A 171 -5.88 -5.81 -23.61
N ASN A 172 -6.96 -5.47 -22.89
CA ASN A 172 -7.05 -4.21 -22.14
C ASN A 172 -6.30 -4.24 -20.81
N SER A 173 -5.98 -5.44 -20.30
CA SER A 173 -5.22 -5.62 -19.06
C SER A 173 -3.71 -5.33 -19.24
N TRP A 174 -3.26 -5.17 -20.49
CA TRP A 174 -1.85 -4.90 -20.81
C TRP A 174 -1.53 -3.41 -20.76
N THR A 175 -0.53 -3.07 -19.94
CA THR A 175 0.02 -1.72 -19.81
C THR A 175 1.47 -1.70 -20.23
N ARG A 176 2.09 -0.51 -20.25
CA ARG A 176 3.50 -0.36 -20.57
C ARG A 176 4.30 -0.26 -19.27
N SER A 177 5.24 -1.18 -19.06
CA SER A 177 6.16 -1.14 -17.91
C SER A 177 6.93 0.18 -17.92
N GLU A 178 6.91 0.92 -16.82
CA GLU A 178 7.65 2.18 -16.70
C GLU A 178 9.17 1.96 -16.77
N ALA A 179 9.64 0.79 -16.30
CA ALA A 179 11.05 0.44 -16.26
C ALA A 179 11.58 -0.03 -17.63
N SER A 180 10.84 -0.90 -18.32
CA SER A 180 11.33 -1.55 -19.55
C SER A 180 10.70 -1.03 -20.84
N GLY A 181 9.53 -0.39 -20.76
CA GLY A 181 8.73 -0.03 -21.93
C GLY A 181 8.06 -1.21 -22.63
N GLU A 182 8.20 -2.44 -22.10
CA GLU A 182 7.55 -3.64 -22.61
C GLU A 182 6.08 -3.69 -22.19
N PRO A 183 5.20 -4.36 -22.97
CA PRO A 183 3.84 -4.64 -22.55
C PRO A 183 3.86 -5.66 -21.39
N VAL A 184 3.20 -5.29 -20.28
CA VAL A 184 3.10 -6.09 -19.06
C VAL A 184 1.68 -6.06 -18.48
N ILE A 185 1.34 -7.07 -17.70
CA ILE A 185 0.19 -7.08 -16.79
C ILE A 185 0.73 -6.95 -15.37
N SER A 186 0.21 -5.99 -14.61
CA SER A 186 0.62 -5.74 -13.22
C SER A 186 -0.44 -6.26 -12.27
N VAL A 187 -0.06 -7.21 -11.42
CA VAL A 187 -0.92 -7.82 -10.40
C VAL A 187 -0.53 -7.27 -9.03
N MET A 188 -1.52 -6.87 -8.24
CA MET A 188 -1.31 -6.16 -6.97
C MET A 188 -1.61 -7.05 -5.77
N TRP A 189 -0.80 -6.91 -4.73
CA TRP A 189 -1.05 -7.38 -3.35
C TRP A 189 -0.87 -6.17 -2.44
N GLY A 190 -1.88 -5.30 -2.38
CA GLY A 190 -1.77 -3.99 -1.76
C GLY A 190 -0.65 -3.14 -2.36
N ALA A 191 0.38 -2.85 -1.56
CA ALA A 191 1.52 -2.04 -1.97
C ALA A 191 2.53 -2.78 -2.87
N LEU A 192 2.53 -4.11 -2.85
CA LEU A 192 3.42 -4.92 -3.68
C LEU A 192 2.77 -5.16 -5.03
N TYR A 193 3.52 -4.99 -6.11
CA TYR A 193 3.06 -5.33 -7.45
C TYR A 193 4.03 -6.31 -8.11
N VAL A 194 3.49 -7.16 -8.97
CA VAL A 194 4.22 -8.11 -9.79
C VAL A 194 3.89 -7.87 -11.25
N GLU A 195 4.92 -7.75 -12.09
CA GLU A 195 4.78 -7.62 -13.54
C GLU A 195 4.95 -8.98 -14.22
N PHE A 196 3.97 -9.33 -15.04
CA PHE A 196 4.05 -10.43 -16.00
C PHE A 196 4.12 -9.86 -17.41
N GLY A 197 4.85 -10.51 -18.29
CA GLY A 197 4.94 -10.07 -19.69
C GLY A 197 5.25 -11.19 -20.64
N ASN A 198 5.39 -10.86 -21.91
CA ASN A 198 5.70 -11.85 -22.92
C ASN A 198 7.19 -12.26 -22.86
N CYS A 199 7.43 -13.56 -22.76
CA CYS A 199 8.74 -14.18 -22.96
C CYS A 199 8.82 -14.72 -24.38
N TYR A 200 9.91 -14.39 -25.09
CA TYR A 200 10.11 -14.87 -26.45
C TYR A 200 10.96 -16.15 -26.45
N SER A 201 10.41 -17.22 -27.03
CA SER A 201 11.00 -18.55 -27.19
C SER A 201 10.93 -19.48 -25.96
N PRO A 202 9.94 -20.41 -25.90
CA PRO A 202 8.66 -20.34 -26.62
C PRO A 202 7.85 -19.09 -26.20
N PHE A 203 6.95 -18.62 -27.07
CA PHE A 203 6.04 -17.52 -26.72
C PHE A 203 5.13 -17.97 -25.58
N ARG A 204 5.32 -17.38 -24.41
CA ARG A 204 4.53 -17.61 -23.20
C ARG A 204 4.52 -16.34 -22.35
N GLN A 205 3.55 -16.22 -21.45
CA GLN A 205 3.62 -15.22 -20.39
C GLN A 205 4.56 -15.71 -19.30
N CYS A 206 5.29 -14.78 -18.71
CA CYS A 206 6.27 -15.08 -17.70
C CYS A 206 6.42 -13.95 -16.70
N PHE A 207 6.93 -14.29 -15.52
CA PHE A 207 7.32 -13.34 -14.50
C PHE A 207 8.47 -12.44 -15.00
N LYS A 208 8.27 -11.12 -14.94
CA LYS A 208 9.24 -10.10 -15.37
C LYS A 208 9.94 -9.45 -14.18
N GLY A 209 9.20 -9.20 -13.11
CA GLY A 209 9.75 -8.57 -11.92
C GLY A 209 8.65 -8.18 -10.94
N TRP A 210 9.06 -7.50 -9.88
CA TRP A 210 8.17 -7.04 -8.84
C TRP A 210 8.75 -5.79 -8.19
N GLY A 211 7.90 -5.04 -7.52
CA GLY A 211 8.29 -3.86 -6.77
C GLY A 211 7.25 -3.50 -5.74
N ILE A 212 7.48 -2.37 -5.10
CA ILE A 212 6.54 -1.75 -4.17
C ILE A 212 6.29 -0.33 -4.63
N ASP A 213 5.02 0.06 -4.67
CA ASP A 213 4.60 1.45 -4.84
C ASP A 213 3.53 1.76 -3.81
N ASN A 214 3.83 2.69 -2.92
CA ASN A 214 2.89 3.10 -1.88
C ASN A 214 3.05 4.57 -1.53
N SER A 215 1.97 5.18 -1.08
CA SER A 215 1.98 6.54 -0.57
C SER A 215 1.69 6.56 0.92
N TYR A 216 2.34 7.47 1.64
CA TYR A 216 2.00 7.78 3.02
C TYR A 216 1.37 9.16 3.11
N PHE A 217 0.31 9.24 3.89
CA PHE A 217 -0.43 10.45 4.21
C PHE A 217 -0.40 10.65 5.72
N ALA A 218 -0.13 11.87 6.19
CA ALA A 218 0.06 12.14 7.62
C ALA A 218 -1.16 11.79 8.49
N ILE A 219 -2.37 11.90 7.93
CA ILE A 219 -3.61 11.61 8.66
C ILE A 219 -4.05 10.16 8.44
N ARG A 220 -3.94 9.65 7.20
CA ARG A 220 -4.48 8.33 6.81
C ARG A 220 -3.48 7.19 6.97
N GLY A 221 -2.19 7.50 7.14
CA GLY A 221 -1.12 6.51 7.15
C GLY A 221 -0.74 6.06 5.75
N TRP A 222 -0.27 4.81 5.63
CA TRP A 222 -0.01 4.18 4.34
C TRP A 222 -1.32 3.98 3.57
N ASP A 223 -1.33 4.37 2.30
CA ASP A 223 -2.48 4.31 1.41
C ASP A 223 -2.89 2.86 1.11
N LYS A 224 -1.89 2.01 0.87
CA LYS A 224 -2.05 0.56 0.70
C LYS A 224 -1.35 -0.16 1.83
N LYS A 225 -1.82 -1.35 2.21
CA LYS A 225 -1.07 -2.20 3.14
C LYS A 225 0.03 -2.98 2.43
N PHE A 226 1.02 -3.42 3.20
CA PHE A 226 2.04 -4.33 2.73
C PHE A 226 1.61 -5.78 3.01
N PRO A 227 1.72 -6.71 2.05
CA PRO A 227 1.28 -8.10 2.23
C PRO A 227 2.15 -8.88 3.22
N GLY A 228 3.30 -8.31 3.60
CA GLY A 228 4.20 -8.83 4.63
C GLY A 228 5.24 -7.79 5.04
N LEU A 229 6.14 -8.18 5.94
CA LEU A 229 7.24 -7.33 6.38
C LEU A 229 8.25 -7.11 5.25
N VAL A 230 8.35 -5.87 4.78
CA VAL A 230 9.33 -5.45 3.77
C VAL A 230 10.70 -5.27 4.41
N LYS A 231 11.71 -5.93 3.86
CA LYS A 231 13.12 -5.81 4.27
C LYS A 231 13.97 -5.32 3.10
N LEU A 232 14.95 -4.48 3.40
CA LEU A 232 16.04 -4.17 2.49
C LEU A 232 17.24 -5.05 2.84
N PRO A 233 17.94 -5.66 1.87
CA PRO A 233 19.14 -6.43 2.13
C PRO A 233 20.31 -5.50 2.46
N GLU A 234 21.32 -6.03 3.17
CA GLU A 234 22.63 -5.37 3.21
C GLU A 234 23.21 -5.29 1.79
N SER A 235 23.75 -4.14 1.41
CA SER A 235 24.14 -3.86 0.04
C SER A 235 25.26 -2.83 -0.04
N LEU A 236 25.80 -2.61 -1.24
CA LEU A 236 26.84 -1.63 -1.51
C LEU A 236 26.24 -0.40 -2.18
N LEU A 237 26.61 0.79 -1.69
CA LEU A 237 26.19 2.06 -2.28
C LEU A 237 26.67 2.16 -3.73
N VAL A 238 25.80 2.66 -4.60
CA VAL A 238 26.15 3.07 -5.97
C VAL A 238 26.36 4.57 -6.00
N ASP A 239 27.54 5.00 -6.42
CA ASP A 239 27.89 6.39 -6.69
C ASP A 239 27.50 6.74 -8.12
N TRP A 240 26.72 7.80 -8.30
CA TRP A 240 26.21 8.26 -9.59
C TRP A 240 25.64 9.68 -9.45
N ASN A 241 25.28 10.32 -10.57
CA ASN A 241 24.61 11.61 -10.56
C ASN A 241 23.31 11.56 -11.39
N PRO A 242 22.12 11.71 -10.78
CA PRO A 242 20.85 11.72 -11.52
C PRO A 242 20.73 12.87 -12.54
N ASN A 243 21.52 13.93 -12.38
CA ASN A 243 21.45 15.12 -13.22
C ASN A 243 22.60 15.19 -14.24
N ASP A 244 23.43 14.14 -14.35
CA ASP A 244 24.53 14.06 -15.32
C ASP A 244 24.66 12.62 -15.86
N ASP A 245 24.08 12.40 -17.03
CA ASP A 245 24.07 11.12 -17.74
C ASP A 245 25.44 10.72 -18.31
N THR A 246 26.43 11.61 -18.27
CA THR A 246 27.79 11.32 -18.71
C THR A 246 28.59 10.53 -17.67
N ILE A 247 28.11 10.50 -16.41
CA ILE A 247 28.74 9.79 -15.30
C ILE A 247 28.07 8.42 -15.15
N ALA A 248 28.78 7.37 -15.54
CA ALA A 248 28.31 6.01 -15.35
C ALA A 248 28.20 5.66 -13.85
N PRO A 249 27.11 4.97 -13.43
CA PRO A 249 26.99 4.47 -12.06
C PRO A 249 28.13 3.54 -11.66
N LEU A 250 28.66 3.69 -10.45
CA LEU A 250 29.78 2.91 -9.92
C LEU A 250 29.43 2.30 -8.56
N VAL A 251 29.53 0.97 -8.44
CA VAL A 251 29.41 0.29 -7.15
C VAL A 251 30.63 0.60 -6.28
N THR A 252 30.39 1.12 -5.08
CA THR A 252 31.43 1.50 -4.12
C THR A 252 31.70 0.39 -3.10
N SER A 253 32.61 0.64 -2.14
CA SER A 253 32.83 -0.22 -0.98
C SER A 253 32.06 0.21 0.27
N VAL A 254 31.19 1.23 0.17
CA VAL A 254 30.40 1.72 1.30
C VAL A 254 29.24 0.76 1.54
N ASN A 255 29.19 0.18 2.73
CA ASN A 255 28.14 -0.75 3.13
C ASN A 255 26.88 0.00 3.58
N ILE A 256 25.74 -0.42 3.05
CA ILE A 256 24.41 0.04 3.42
C ILE A 256 23.76 -1.04 4.28
N SER A 257 23.30 -0.65 5.47
CA SER A 257 22.66 -1.59 6.39
C SER A 257 21.30 -2.03 5.85
N GLY A 258 21.00 -3.33 5.99
CA GLY A 258 19.70 -3.90 5.69
C GLY A 258 18.73 -3.80 6.86
N GLY A 259 17.53 -4.37 6.68
CA GLY A 259 16.47 -4.46 7.68
C GLY A 259 15.14 -3.84 7.21
N PRO A 260 14.13 -3.78 8.09
CA PRO A 260 12.83 -3.17 7.81
C PRO A 260 12.94 -1.63 7.91
N LEU A 261 13.64 -1.02 6.95
CA LEU A 261 13.97 0.41 6.99
C LEU A 261 12.96 1.29 6.26
N LEU A 262 11.82 0.75 5.83
CA LEU A 262 10.78 1.55 5.19
C LEU A 262 10.18 2.53 6.21
N MET A 263 10.40 3.83 5.98
CA MET A 263 9.96 4.91 6.85
C MET A 263 9.00 5.81 6.08
N PRO A 264 7.97 6.40 6.72
CA PRO A 264 7.11 7.38 6.06
C PRO A 264 7.89 8.58 5.54
N GLU A 265 8.78 9.11 6.39
CA GLU A 265 9.53 10.34 6.15
C GLU A 265 10.90 10.05 5.55
N ARG A 266 11.27 10.75 4.46
CA ARG A 266 12.56 10.59 3.79
C ARG A 266 13.75 10.75 4.74
N TRP A 267 13.74 11.77 5.59
CA TRP A 267 14.85 12.05 6.50
C TRP A 267 15.11 10.90 7.49
N ALA A 268 14.05 10.19 7.91
CA ALA A 268 14.18 9.05 8.81
C ALA A 268 14.77 7.83 8.09
N PHE A 269 14.39 7.62 6.83
CA PHE A 269 15.04 6.62 5.98
C PHE A 269 16.54 6.91 5.85
N GLU A 270 16.91 8.14 5.48
CA GLU A 270 18.31 8.59 5.30
C GLU A 270 19.15 8.44 6.58
N GLU A 271 18.57 8.71 7.75
CA GLU A 271 19.25 8.52 9.03
C GLU A 271 19.57 7.04 9.31
N ASN A 272 18.64 6.15 8.98
CA ASN A 272 18.82 4.70 9.16
C ASN A 272 19.89 4.13 8.23
N ILE A 273 19.89 4.52 6.96
CA ILE A 273 20.90 4.09 5.98
C ILE A 273 22.21 4.91 6.05
N ARG A 274 22.22 5.98 6.84
CA ARG A 274 23.32 6.95 7.04
C ARG A 274 23.84 7.57 5.74
N ASN A 275 22.96 7.73 4.76
CA ASN A 275 23.28 8.30 3.46
C ASN A 275 22.08 9.12 2.98
N ALA A 276 22.37 10.26 2.35
CA ALA A 276 21.33 11.08 1.74
C ALA A 276 20.91 10.51 0.39
N MET A 277 19.63 10.63 0.06
CA MET A 277 19.14 10.38 -1.29
C MET A 277 19.58 11.54 -2.22
N LEU A 278 19.82 11.23 -3.49
CA LEU A 278 20.18 12.22 -4.50
C LEU A 278 18.90 12.81 -5.11
N TYR A 279 18.89 14.11 -5.36
CA TYR A 279 17.75 14.77 -5.98
C TYR A 279 17.89 14.75 -7.51
N ASP A 280 16.87 14.21 -8.18
CA ASP A 280 16.68 14.20 -9.64
C ASP A 280 15.81 15.40 -10.00
N GLU A 281 16.44 16.45 -10.53
CA GLU A 281 15.79 17.73 -10.84
C GLU A 281 14.79 17.60 -12.00
N THR A 282 15.06 16.68 -12.93
CA THR A 282 14.24 16.51 -14.14
C THR A 282 12.88 15.91 -13.80
N ASN A 283 12.86 14.97 -12.87
CA ASN A 283 11.66 14.24 -12.48
C ASN A 283 11.09 14.69 -11.11
N ASP A 284 11.68 15.71 -10.49
CA ASP A 284 11.31 16.26 -9.18
C ASP A 284 11.14 15.19 -8.09
N ARG A 285 12.18 14.35 -7.94
CA ARG A 285 12.15 13.19 -7.03
C ARG A 285 13.51 12.94 -6.38
N TYR A 286 13.52 12.19 -5.30
CA TYR A 286 14.73 11.73 -4.63
C TYR A 286 14.99 10.27 -4.98
N VAL A 287 16.23 9.92 -5.28
CA VAL A 287 16.62 8.57 -5.69
C VAL A 287 17.82 8.10 -4.88
N PHE A 288 17.76 6.84 -4.44
CA PHE A 288 18.84 6.14 -3.78
C PHE A 288 19.08 4.81 -4.48
N LYS A 289 20.34 4.53 -4.85
CA LYS A 289 20.72 3.30 -5.55
C LYS A 289 21.76 2.52 -4.76
N THR A 290 21.61 1.20 -4.79
CA THR A 290 22.61 0.24 -4.33
C THR A 290 22.86 -0.77 -5.44
N ASN A 291 23.79 -1.68 -5.24
CA ASN A 291 24.02 -2.77 -6.20
C ASN A 291 22.87 -3.80 -6.25
N LEU A 292 21.90 -3.74 -5.34
CA LEU A 292 20.80 -4.72 -5.25
C LEU A 292 19.40 -4.09 -5.41
N TYR A 293 19.23 -2.80 -5.12
CA TYR A 293 17.94 -2.14 -5.21
C TYR A 293 18.03 -0.64 -5.45
N GLN A 294 16.91 -0.07 -5.90
CA GLN A 294 16.68 1.36 -5.97
C GLN A 294 15.46 1.75 -5.12
N VAL A 295 15.54 2.92 -4.52
CA VAL A 295 14.44 3.58 -3.82
C VAL A 295 14.21 4.94 -4.44
N ILE A 296 12.96 5.22 -4.81
CA ILE A 296 12.50 6.53 -5.26
C ILE A 296 11.55 7.08 -4.21
N PHE A 297 11.70 8.36 -3.90
CA PHE A 297 10.83 9.10 -3.02
C PHE A 297 10.36 10.39 -3.70
N THR A 298 9.05 10.61 -3.70
CA THR A 298 8.43 11.81 -4.24
C THR A 298 7.53 12.45 -3.18
N GLU A 299 7.68 13.75 -2.97
CA GLU A 299 6.82 14.52 -2.08
C GLU A 299 5.94 15.43 -2.93
N SER A 300 4.62 15.31 -2.79
CA SER A 300 3.67 16.19 -3.46
C SER A 300 2.61 16.71 -2.49
N THR A 301 1.99 17.83 -2.85
CA THR A 301 0.88 18.44 -2.09
C THR A 301 -0.29 18.67 -3.02
N GLY A 302 -1.52 18.67 -2.48
CA GLY A 302 -2.69 18.99 -3.28
C GLY A 302 -3.28 17.80 -4.02
N ASN A 303 -3.14 16.59 -3.50
CA ASN A 303 -3.89 15.44 -3.98
C ASN A 303 -4.85 14.93 -2.88
N PRO A 304 -6.17 15.02 -3.05
CA PRO A 304 -6.88 15.64 -4.18
C PRO A 304 -6.66 17.16 -4.30
N PRO A 305 -6.88 17.76 -5.48
CA PRO A 305 -6.67 19.19 -5.74
C PRO A 305 -7.27 20.10 -4.66
N GLY A 306 -6.43 20.93 -4.03
CA GLY A 306 -6.83 21.82 -2.94
C GLY A 306 -6.58 21.28 -1.53
N SER A 307 -6.15 20.02 -1.40
CA SER A 307 -5.70 19.47 -0.11
C SER A 307 -4.36 20.07 0.32
N SER A 308 -4.25 20.42 1.60
CA SER A 308 -2.95 20.74 2.22
C SER A 308 -2.20 19.50 2.70
N GLU A 309 -2.81 18.32 2.58
CA GLU A 309 -2.17 17.06 2.97
C GLU A 309 -1.01 16.75 2.02
N LYS A 310 0.12 16.37 2.63
CA LYS A 310 1.30 15.90 1.91
C LYS A 310 1.13 14.43 1.55
N GLN A 311 1.42 14.09 0.30
CA GLN A 311 1.58 12.74 -0.18
C GLN A 311 3.07 12.43 -0.25
N LEU A 312 3.50 11.41 0.50
CA LEU A 312 4.88 10.93 0.52
C LEU A 312 4.92 9.58 -0.21
N GLN A 313 5.23 9.59 -1.50
CA GLN A 313 5.25 8.38 -2.33
C GLN A 313 6.61 7.70 -2.26
N TRP A 314 6.58 6.39 -2.09
CA TRP A 314 7.73 5.50 -2.04
C TRP A 314 7.60 4.44 -3.13
N GLN A 315 8.63 4.33 -3.95
CA GLN A 315 8.74 3.27 -4.93
C GLN A 315 10.04 2.49 -4.71
N LEU A 316 9.95 1.19 -4.52
CA LEU A 316 11.09 0.32 -4.25
C LEU A 316 11.13 -0.80 -5.28
N TYR A 317 12.31 -1.01 -5.84
CA TYR A 317 12.50 -1.92 -6.95
C TYR A 317 13.79 -2.72 -6.72
N GLY A 318 13.74 -4.02 -6.98
CA GLY A 318 14.90 -4.91 -6.90
C GLY A 318 15.68 -4.98 -8.20
N CYS A 319 16.98 -4.69 -8.18
CA CYS A 319 17.81 -4.71 -9.38
C CYS A 319 17.73 -6.10 -10.01
N SER A 320 17.05 -6.22 -11.16
CA SER A 320 17.01 -7.48 -11.89
C SER A 320 18.30 -7.63 -12.67
N GLU A 321 18.61 -8.86 -13.08
CA GLU A 321 19.76 -9.15 -13.96
C GLU A 321 19.69 -8.41 -15.30
N THR A 322 18.56 -7.77 -15.63
CA THR A 322 18.33 -7.00 -16.87
C THR A 322 18.64 -5.48 -16.74
N ASP A 323 19.56 -5.11 -15.84
CA ASP A 323 20.44 -3.93 -16.02
C ASP A 323 19.86 -2.54 -15.69
N TRP A 324 18.68 -2.45 -15.07
CA TRP A 324 18.02 -1.15 -14.84
C TRP A 324 18.65 -0.29 -13.71
N CYS A 325 19.44 -0.90 -12.82
CA CYS A 325 20.17 -0.16 -11.78
C CYS A 325 21.54 0.38 -12.24
N ALA A 326 22.09 -0.16 -13.33
CA ALA A 326 23.43 0.17 -13.84
C ALA A 326 23.42 1.08 -15.09
N ARG A 327 22.23 1.48 -15.54
CA ARG A 327 22.04 2.59 -16.49
C ARG A 327 21.80 3.91 -15.76
#